data_AF-A0A3M2LVI1-F1
#
_entry.id   AF-A0A3M2LVI1-F1
#
_cell.length_a   1.000
_cell.length_b   1.000
_cell.length_c   1.000
_cell.angle_alpha   90.00
_cell.angle_beta   90.00
_cell.angle_gamma   90.00
#
_symmetry.space_group_name_H-M   'P 1'
#
loop_
_entity.id
_entity.type
_entity.pdbx_description
1 polymer ?
#
loop_
_entity_poly.entity_id
_entity_poly.type
_entity_poly.pdbx_seq_one_letter_code
_entity_poly.pdbx_strand_id
1 'polypeptide(L)' 'MPTVIHMTRAEALARREELLQQAGLSYEQLRQQAEVYALTMDQLLIWHTIEGLDYLLADE' A
#
# COMPACT_ATOMS: atom_id res chain seq x y z
N MET A 1 4.09 24.14 6.99
CA MET A 1 5.28 23.44 6.47
C MET A 1 4.85 22.01 6.17
N PRO A 2 4.90 21.54 4.91
CA PRO A 2 4.64 20.13 4.64
C PRO A 2 5.83 19.33 5.14
N THR A 3 5.61 18.43 6.10
CA THR A 3 6.64 17.52 6.59
C THR A 3 6.89 16.49 5.48
N VAL A 4 8.00 16.65 4.75
CA VAL A 4 8.45 15.64 3.79
C VAL A 4 8.97 14.47 4.62
N ILE A 5 8.19 13.38 4.65
CA ILE A 5 8.68 12.13 5.22
C ILE A 5 9.65 11.55 4.19
N HIS A 6 10.95 11.67 4.47
CA HIS A 6 11.95 10.89 3.76
C HIS A 6 11.86 9.45 4.24
N MET A 7 11.17 8.62 3.46
CA MET A 7 11.21 7.18 3.63
C MET A 7 12.17 6.61 2.60
N THR A 8 13.13 5.79 3.03
CA THR A 8 14.03 5.12 2.09
C THR A 8 13.27 4.04 1.32
N ARG A 9 13.76 3.69 0.13
CA ARG A 9 13.23 2.56 -0.66
C ARG A 9 13.08 1.27 0.14
N ALA A 10 14.05 0.97 1.01
CA ALA A 10 14.03 -0.22 1.85
C ALA A 10 12.88 -0.18 2.88
N GLU A 11 12.67 0.98 3.51
CA GLU A 11 11.55 1.19 4.44
C GLU A 11 10.20 1.14 3.72
N ALA A 12 10.11 1.67 2.50
CA ALA A 12 8.91 1.60 1.68
C ALA A 12 8.52 0.16 1.33
N LEU A 13 9.50 -0.66 0.94
CA LEU A 13 9.29 -2.08 0.67
C LEU A 13 8.85 -2.84 1.92
N ALA A 14 9.55 -2.64 3.05
CA ALA A 14 9.19 -3.27 4.31
C ALA A 14 7.76 -2.90 4.74
N ARG A 15 7.41 -1.61 4.62
CA ARG A 15 6.08 -1.12 4.97
C ARG A 15 4.99 -1.73 4.09
N ARG A 16 5.26 -1.89 2.79
CA ARG A 16 4.34 -2.55 1.86
C ARG A 16 4.13 -4.01 2.25
N GLU A 17 5.17 -4.74 2.63
CA GLU A 17 5.04 -6.12 3.10
C GLU A 17 4.23 -6.23 4.39
N GLU A 18 4.46 -5.34 5.37
CA GLU A 18 3.65 -5.30 6.60
C GLU A 18 2.16 -5.08 6.30
N LEU A 19 1.85 -4.15 5.40
CA LEU A 19 0.48 -3.83 5.01
C LEU A 19 -0.23 -5.02 4.34
N LEU A 20 0.49 -5.76 3.48
CA LEU A 20 -0.05 -6.97 2.86
C LEU A 20 -0.32 -8.07 3.90
N GLN A 21 0.56 -8.22 4.90
CA GLN A 21 0.33 -9.14 6.01
C GLN A 21 -0.89 -8.72 6.85
N GLN A 22 -1.05 -7.42 7.12
CA GLN A 22 -2.21 -6.89 7.85
C GLN A 22 -3.53 -7.08 7.10
N ALA A 23 -3.53 -6.92 5.78
CA ALA A 23 -4.71 -7.16 4.96
C ALA A 23 -5.13 -8.64 4.91
N GLY A 24 -4.20 -9.55 5.20
CA GLY A 24 -4.41 -11.01 5.09
C GLY A 24 -4.62 -11.47 3.65
N LEU A 25 -4.27 -10.63 2.67
CA LEU A 25 -4.48 -10.86 1.24
C LEU A 25 -3.16 -10.61 0.50
N SER A 26 -2.97 -11.35 -0.58
CA SER A 26 -1.92 -11.03 -1.55
C SER A 26 -2.24 -9.72 -2.26
N TYR A 27 -1.19 -9.08 -2.80
CA TYR A 27 -1.34 -7.84 -3.57
C TYR A 27 -2.32 -8.00 -4.74
N GLU A 28 -2.26 -9.11 -5.46
CA GLU A 28 -3.16 -9.38 -6.59
C GLU A 28 -4.62 -9.49 -6.15
N GLN A 29 -4.88 -10.14 -5.01
CA GLN A 29 -6.23 -10.25 -4.45
C GLN A 29 -6.76 -8.89 -4.01
N LEU A 30 -5.92 -8.09 -3.33
CA LEU A 30 -6.25 -6.73 -2.93
C LEU A 30 -6.60 -5.87 -4.15
N ARG A 31 -5.80 -5.93 -5.21
CA ARG A 31 -6.04 -5.22 -6.48
C ARG A 31 -7.36 -5.65 -7.12
N GLN A 32 -7.57 -6.95 -7.29
CA GLN A 32 -8.79 -7.49 -7.90
C GLN A 32 -10.04 -7.08 -7.11
N GLN A 33 -9.98 -7.16 -5.78
CA GLN A 33 -11.08 -6.76 -4.92
C GLN A 33 -11.31 -5.25 -4.92
N ALA A 34 -10.26 -4.43 -5.04
CA ALA A 34 -10.39 -2.98 -5.22
C ALA A 34 -11.14 -2.63 -6.51
N GLU A 35 -10.80 -3.31 -7.62
CA GLU A 35 -11.43 -3.09 -8.94
C GLU A 35 -12.94 -3.39 -8.93
N VAL A 36 -13.39 -4.32 -8.10
CA VAL A 36 -14.81 -4.69 -7.95
C VAL A 36 -15.48 -4.08 -6.72
N TYR A 37 -14.83 -3.13 -6.02
CA TYR A 37 -15.34 -2.47 -4.82
C TYR A 37 -15.72 -3.45 -3.68
N ALA A 38 -14.99 -4.57 -3.55
CA ALA A 38 -15.26 -5.63 -2.58
C ALA A 38 -14.39 -5.56 -1.31
N LEU A 39 -13.52 -4.55 -1.19
CA LEU A 39 -12.68 -4.37 0.00
C LEU A 39 -13.49 -3.84 1.19
N THR A 40 -13.14 -4.28 2.39
CA THR A 40 -13.60 -3.62 3.62
C THR A 40 -12.95 -2.23 3.74
N MET A 41 -13.49 -1.37 4.61
CA MET A 41 -12.93 -0.03 4.83
C MET A 41 -11.44 -0.08 5.26
N ASP A 42 -11.08 -0.98 6.18
CA ASP A 42 -9.68 -1.19 6.59
C ASP A 42 -8.80 -1.63 5.42
N GLN A 43 -9.27 -2.59 4.62
CA GLN A 43 -8.52 -3.06 3.47
C GLN A 43 -8.39 -1.99 2.39
N LEU A 44 -9.39 -1.14 2.22
CA LEU A 44 -9.36 -0.01 1.28
C LEU A 44 -8.33 1.04 1.70
N LEU A 45 -8.24 1.35 3.00
CA LEU A 45 -7.20 2.24 3.53
C LEU A 45 -5.80 1.64 3.34
N ILE A 46 -5.65 0.34 3.59
CA ILE A 46 -4.40 -0.39 3.33
C ILE A 46 -4.06 -0.33 1.83
N TRP A 47 -5.03 -0.60 0.96
CA TRP A 47 -4.86 -0.56 -0.49
C TRP A 47 -4.34 0.79 -0.97
N HIS A 48 -4.99 1.90 -0.59
CA HIS A 48 -4.55 3.24 -0.96
C HIS A 48 -3.18 3.59 -0.40
N THR A 49 -2.83 3.08 0.77
CA THR A 49 -1.48 3.26 1.33
C THR A 49 -0.45 2.53 0.48
N ILE A 50 -0.73 1.27 0.08
CA ILE A 50 0.13 0.49 -0.81
C ILE A 50 0.28 1.20 -2.17
N GLU A 51 -0.79 1.74 -2.75
CA GLU A 51 -0.72 2.50 -4.00
C GLU A 51 0.20 3.73 -3.89
N GLY A 52 0.12 4.46 -2.77
CA GLY A 52 1.03 5.58 -2.51
C GLY A 52 2.49 5.14 -2.37
N LEU A 53 2.75 3.99 -1.74
CA LEU A 53 4.10 3.41 -1.64
C LEU A 53 4.63 2.98 -3.00
N ASP A 54 3.81 2.30 -3.81
CA ASP A 54 4.19 1.88 -5.16
C ASP A 54 4.50 3.09 -6.06
N TYR A 55 3.75 4.20 -5.92
CA TYR A 55 4.07 5.45 -6.62
C TYR A 55 5.44 6.01 -6.22
N LEU A 56 5.74 6.06 -4.93
CA LEU A 56 7.04 6.52 -4.42
C LEU A 56 8.19 5.61 -4.87
N LEU A 57 7.95 4.30 -4.93
CA LEU A 57 8.93 3.30 -5.36
C LEU A 57 9.20 3.31 -6.87
N ALA A 58 8.27 3.83 -7.67
CA ALA A 58 8.38 3.91 -9.13
C ALA A 58 9.07 5.21 -9.62
N ASP A 59 9.12 6.25 -8.79
CA ASP A 59 9.70 7.57 -9.11
C ASP A 59 11.22 7.67 -8.82
N GLU A 60 11.82 6.67 -8.15
CA GLU A 60 13.28 6.56 -7.89
C GLU A 60 14.07 5.78 -8.97
#